data_AF-A0A0D0A6Y6-F1
#
_entry.id   AF-A0A0D0A6Y6-F1
#
_cell.length_a   1.000
_cell.length_b   1.000
_cell.length_c   1.000
_cell.angle_alpha   90.00
_cell.angle_beta   90.00
_cell.angle_gamma   90.00
#
_symmetry.space_group_name_H-M   'P 1'
#
loop_
_entity.id
_entity.type
_entity.pdbx_description
1 polymer ?
#
loop_
_entity_poly.entity_id
_entity_poly.type
_entity_poly.pdbx_seq_one_letter_code
_entity_poly.pdbx_strand_id
1 'polypeptide(L)'
;MLSQTDTFTISESLSRGHVFDQSKLPPSARCEIKRLLSIPTSMQPTIPSQTMSVTQLLNIDLCASLDCDLSSDTIVFSTNPPLLSLPNDFTAWSIPPLHCVTQLLDQFSQAWFNGHASVIHPLSPTFHLPFWVLSYWREISRTLEARLTWISAHDWVLRRLEDEDDNDCAFESVIDEVLSVFEHLPWDVELKGFGAHAALVVVFDLI
;
A
#
# COMPACT_ATOMS: atom_id res chain seq x y z
N MET A 1 9.01 36.63 28.97
CA MET A 1 8.71 35.28 29.47
C MET A 1 9.11 34.30 28.37
N LEU A 2 10.28 33.68 28.49
CA LEU A 2 10.73 32.64 27.55
C LEU A 2 10.10 31.33 28.03
N SER A 3 9.11 30.81 27.29
CA SER A 3 8.59 29.47 27.56
C SER A 3 9.73 28.48 27.36
N GLN A 4 10.10 27.79 28.44
CA GLN A 4 10.92 26.59 28.36
C GLN A 4 10.16 25.60 27.46
N THR A 5 10.64 25.42 26.23
CA THR A 5 10.23 24.30 25.40
C THR A 5 10.87 23.07 26.02
N ASP A 6 10.06 22.29 26.74
CA ASP A 6 10.42 20.93 27.17
C ASP A 6 10.74 20.12 25.92
N THR A 7 12.03 20.08 25.60
CA THR A 7 12.56 19.22 24.56
C THR A 7 12.44 17.81 25.10
N PHE A 8 11.38 17.11 24.72
CA PHE A 8 11.18 15.71 25.07
C PHE A 8 12.37 14.91 24.52
N THR A 9 13.33 14.60 25.39
CA THR A 9 14.51 13.82 25.01
C THR A 9 14.08 12.35 24.95
N ILE A 10 13.70 11.90 23.76
CA ILE A 10 13.19 10.55 23.48
C ILE A 10 14.09 9.47 24.12
N SER A 11 15.40 9.73 24.22
CA SER A 11 16.41 8.85 24.80
C SER A 11 16.14 8.39 26.23
N GLU A 12 15.44 9.17 27.06
CA GLU A 12 15.20 8.79 28.46
C GLU A 12 14.02 7.80 28.62
N SER A 13 13.06 7.79 27.69
CA SER A 13 11.92 6.87 27.70
C SER A 13 12.16 5.52 26.99
N LEU A 14 13.25 5.42 26.23
CA LEU A 14 13.55 4.34 25.27
C LEU A 14 13.96 2.98 25.89
N SER A 15 14.23 2.89 27.20
CA SER A 15 15.02 1.76 27.75
C SER A 15 14.27 0.75 28.63
N ARG A 16 12.93 0.75 28.71
CA ARG A 16 12.22 -0.04 29.75
C ARG A 16 11.18 -1.07 29.30
N GLY A 17 11.18 -1.50 28.04
CA GLY A 17 10.27 -2.58 27.58
C GLY A 17 8.79 -2.23 27.78
N HIS A 18 8.45 -0.94 27.77
CA HIS A 18 7.08 -0.49 27.87
C HIS A 18 6.36 -0.76 26.55
N VAL A 19 5.17 -1.33 26.65
CA VAL A 19 4.25 -1.46 25.51
C VAL A 19 3.82 -0.06 25.08
N PHE A 20 3.96 0.20 23.78
CA PHE A 20 3.58 1.44 23.16
C PHE A 20 2.06 1.68 23.28
N ASP A 21 1.68 2.77 23.94
CA ASP A 21 0.29 3.20 24.08
C ASP A 21 0.05 4.50 23.31
N GLN A 22 -0.55 4.38 22.12
CA GLN A 22 -0.77 5.51 21.22
C GLN A 22 -1.63 6.62 21.85
N SER A 23 -2.54 6.26 22.77
CA SER A 23 -3.41 7.20 23.46
C SER A 23 -2.63 8.13 24.40
N LYS A 24 -1.47 7.69 24.90
CA LYS A 24 -0.61 8.42 25.85
C LYS A 24 0.54 9.18 25.20
N LEU A 25 0.70 9.08 23.87
CA LEU A 25 1.77 9.79 23.18
C LEU A 25 1.61 11.31 23.30
N PRO A 26 2.69 12.05 23.61
CA PRO A 26 2.67 13.50 23.51
C PRO A 26 2.43 13.93 22.05
N PRO A 27 1.81 15.10 21.81
CA PRO A 27 1.54 15.59 20.47
C PRO A 27 2.78 15.65 19.56
N SER A 28 3.95 16.00 20.11
CA SER A 28 5.22 16.06 19.39
C SER A 28 5.62 14.70 18.81
N ALA A 29 5.49 13.61 19.58
CA ALA A 29 5.79 12.26 19.12
C ALA A 29 4.81 11.82 18.01
N ARG A 30 3.53 12.21 18.09
CA ARG A 30 2.56 11.94 17.02
C ARG A 30 2.90 12.69 15.73
N CYS A 31 3.31 13.95 15.83
CA CYS A 31 3.80 14.73 14.70
C CYS A 31 5.03 14.08 14.06
N GLU A 32 5.96 13.59 14.89
CA GLU A 32 7.18 12.95 14.41
C GLU A 32 6.90 11.61 13.72
N ILE A 33 6.03 10.77 14.27
CA ILE A 33 5.56 9.55 13.60
C ILE A 33 4.97 9.87 12.23
N LYS A 34 4.07 10.86 12.17
CA LYS A 34 3.47 11.29 10.90
C LYS A 34 4.54 11.77 9.91
N ARG A 35 5.55 12.50 10.38
CA ARG A 35 6.67 12.98 9.56
C ARG A 35 7.52 11.82 9.03
N LEU A 36 7.86 10.85 9.88
CA LEU A 36 8.68 9.69 9.52
C LEU A 36 8.00 8.77 8.50
N LEU A 37 6.68 8.66 8.56
CA LEU A 37 5.88 7.87 7.61
C LEU A 37 5.43 8.68 6.38
N SER A 38 5.66 9.99 6.34
CA SER A 38 5.24 10.82 5.21
C SER A 38 6.07 10.53 3.96
N ILE A 39 5.42 10.07 2.90
CA ILE A 39 6.04 9.81 1.60
C ILE A 39 6.56 11.15 1.01
N PRO A 40 7.84 11.24 0.62
CA PRO A 40 8.39 12.45 0.01
C PRO A 40 7.66 12.85 -1.26
N THR A 41 7.52 14.16 -1.51
CA THR A 41 6.85 14.71 -2.71
C THR A 41 7.46 14.21 -4.01
N SER A 42 8.77 13.94 -4.03
CA SER A 42 9.46 13.37 -5.21
C SER A 42 9.00 11.97 -5.57
N MET A 43 8.46 11.21 -4.62
CA MET A 43 7.96 9.84 -4.82
C MET A 43 6.46 9.80 -5.13
N GLN A 44 5.70 10.85 -4.79
CA GLN A 44 4.25 10.90 -5.02
C GLN A 44 3.84 10.62 -6.48
N PRO A 45 4.53 11.11 -7.53
CA PRO A 45 4.15 10.84 -8.92
C PRO A 45 4.24 9.36 -9.33
N THR A 46 4.96 8.54 -8.56
CA THR A 46 5.08 7.09 -8.83
C THR A 46 3.91 6.28 -8.27
N ILE A 47 3.06 6.90 -7.45
CA ILE A 47 1.86 6.27 -6.89
C ILE A 47 0.66 6.65 -7.76
N PRO A 48 -0.09 5.68 -8.30
CA PRO A 48 -1.29 5.99 -9.07
C PRO A 48 -2.33 6.75 -8.23
N SER A 49 -2.89 7.82 -8.81
CA SER A 49 -3.92 8.61 -8.12
C SER A 49 -5.17 7.76 -7.89
N GLN A 50 -5.80 7.89 -6.71
CA GLN A 50 -7.09 7.24 -6.39
C GLN A 50 -8.23 7.71 -7.31
N THR A 51 -8.08 8.86 -7.95
CA THR A 51 -9.06 9.39 -8.92
C THR A 51 -8.85 8.90 -10.35
N MET A 52 -7.80 8.10 -10.60
CA MET A 52 -7.53 7.49 -11.89
C MET A 52 -8.62 6.47 -12.21
N SER A 53 -9.02 6.37 -13.47
CA SER A 53 -10.04 5.38 -13.84
C SER A 53 -9.50 3.95 -13.84
N VAL A 54 -10.39 2.97 -13.80
CA VAL A 54 -10.02 1.55 -13.91
C VAL A 54 -9.24 1.31 -15.21
N THR A 55 -9.74 1.78 -16.36
CA THR A 55 -9.04 1.63 -17.65
C THR A 55 -7.63 2.23 -17.62
N GLN A 56 -7.44 3.39 -17.00
CA GLN A 56 -6.12 3.99 -16.83
C GLN A 56 -5.21 3.15 -15.93
N LEU A 57 -5.73 2.62 -14.82
CA LEU A 57 -4.98 1.74 -13.92
C LEU A 57 -4.55 0.44 -14.61
N LEU A 58 -5.40 -0.15 -15.45
CA LEU A 58 -5.06 -1.38 -16.17
C LEU A 58 -3.91 -1.16 -17.16
N ASN A 59 -3.89 0.01 -17.81
CA ASN A 59 -2.92 0.38 -18.84
C ASN A 59 -1.60 0.95 -18.30
N ILE A 60 -1.50 1.26 -17.00
CA ILE A 60 -0.26 1.78 -16.42
C ILE A 60 0.77 0.65 -16.25
N ASP A 61 2.02 0.96 -16.61
CA ASP A 61 3.15 0.07 -16.36
C ASP A 61 3.67 0.29 -14.94
N LEU A 62 3.26 -0.58 -14.02
CA LEU A 62 3.79 -0.59 -12.66
C LEU A 62 5.06 -1.44 -12.66
N CYS A 63 6.22 -0.79 -12.52
CA CYS A 63 7.51 -1.49 -12.49
C CYS A 63 7.67 -2.43 -11.28
N ALA A 64 6.89 -2.22 -10.22
CA ALA A 64 6.94 -3.04 -9.02
C ALA A 64 6.09 -4.31 -9.16
N SER A 65 6.60 -5.42 -8.64
CA SER A 65 5.86 -6.68 -8.48
C SER A 65 5.54 -6.94 -7.01
N LEU A 66 4.42 -7.63 -6.76
CA LEU A 66 4.13 -8.20 -5.45
C LEU A 66 4.99 -9.45 -5.25
N ASP A 67 5.67 -9.51 -4.12
CA ASP A 67 6.46 -10.66 -3.71
C ASP A 67 5.69 -11.46 -2.66
N CYS A 68 4.89 -12.42 -3.09
CA CYS A 68 4.05 -13.22 -2.21
C CYS A 68 4.86 -14.08 -1.21
N ASP A 69 6.16 -14.28 -1.45
CA ASP A 69 7.05 -15.02 -0.56
C ASP A 69 7.61 -14.13 0.57
N LEU A 70 7.47 -12.79 0.47
CA LEU A 70 7.87 -11.87 1.53
C LEU A 70 6.85 -11.84 2.67
N SER A 71 7.21 -12.49 3.77
CA SER A 71 6.51 -12.34 5.05
C SER A 71 7.03 -11.13 5.84
N SER A 72 6.24 -10.65 6.81
CA SER A 72 6.62 -9.52 7.67
C SER A 72 7.94 -9.77 8.41
N ASP A 73 8.21 -11.04 8.73
CA ASP A 73 9.39 -11.44 9.50
C ASP A 73 10.69 -11.35 8.68
N THR A 74 10.59 -11.25 7.35
CA THR A 74 11.75 -11.07 6.48
C THR A 74 12.26 -9.63 6.46
N ILE A 75 11.38 -8.66 6.73
CA ILE A 75 11.74 -7.24 6.79
C ILE A 75 12.07 -6.89 8.22
N VAL A 76 13.29 -6.42 8.42
CA VAL A 76 13.85 -6.21 9.77
C VAL A 76 14.01 -4.72 10.04
N PHE A 77 13.52 -4.29 11.21
CA PHE A 77 13.81 -2.97 11.74
C PHE A 77 15.28 -2.89 12.18
N SER A 78 15.97 -1.78 11.88
CA SER A 78 17.38 -1.59 12.25
C SER A 78 17.59 -0.31 13.05
N THR A 79 18.55 -0.34 13.97
CA THR A 79 19.01 0.82 14.73
C THR A 79 19.97 1.71 13.95
N ASN A 80 20.47 1.24 12.81
CA ASN A 80 21.32 2.04 11.92
C ASN A 80 20.50 3.15 11.25
N PRO A 81 21.10 4.31 10.99
CA PRO A 81 20.43 5.40 10.29
C PRO A 81 20.08 5.01 8.85
N PRO A 82 18.98 5.55 8.29
CA PRO A 82 18.63 5.29 6.91
C PRO A 82 19.61 5.97 5.94
N LEU A 83 19.65 5.47 4.71
CA LEU A 83 20.39 6.09 3.61
C LEU A 83 19.85 7.50 3.33
N LEU A 84 20.76 8.41 2.98
CA LEU A 84 20.41 9.78 2.57
C LEU A 84 19.70 9.82 1.22
N SER A 85 19.99 8.85 0.35
CA SER A 85 19.43 8.71 -0.99
C SER A 85 19.08 7.25 -1.25
N LEU A 86 17.92 7.01 -1.85
CA LEU A 86 17.54 5.67 -2.28
C LEU A 86 18.31 5.24 -3.53
N PRO A 87 18.48 3.93 -3.76
CA PRO A 87 18.95 3.39 -5.03
C PRO A 87 18.07 3.86 -6.20
N ASN A 88 18.68 4.09 -7.37
CA ASN A 88 17.96 4.59 -8.56
C ASN A 88 16.89 3.60 -9.06
N ASP A 89 17.06 2.32 -8.77
CA ASP A 89 16.21 1.20 -9.14
C ASP A 89 15.17 0.85 -8.06
N PHE A 90 15.10 1.61 -6.96
CA PHE A 90 14.21 1.32 -5.82
C PHE A 90 12.74 1.10 -6.23
N THR A 91 12.23 1.84 -7.22
CA THR A 91 10.83 1.72 -7.67
C THR A 91 10.55 0.44 -8.45
N ALA A 92 11.58 -0.26 -8.89
CA ALA A 92 11.48 -1.55 -9.59
C ALA A 92 11.68 -2.74 -8.65
N TRP A 93 11.92 -2.50 -7.36
CA TRP A 93 12.04 -3.58 -6.39
C TRP A 93 10.71 -4.30 -6.21
N SER A 94 10.78 -5.61 -5.97
CA SER A 94 9.62 -6.35 -5.49
C SER A 94 9.21 -5.78 -4.13
N ILE A 95 7.90 -5.72 -3.88
CA ILE A 95 7.34 -5.16 -2.65
C ILE A 95 6.49 -6.18 -1.91
N PRO A 96 6.37 -6.08 -0.58
CA PRO A 96 5.58 -7.02 0.19
C PRO A 96 4.07 -6.87 -0.09
N PRO A 97 3.28 -7.94 0.08
CA PRO A 97 1.82 -7.86 -0.02
C PRO A 97 1.21 -6.88 1.00
N LEU A 98 0.00 -6.38 0.76
CA LEU A 98 -0.61 -5.33 1.59
C LEU A 98 -0.75 -5.76 3.06
N HIS A 99 -1.11 -7.02 3.31
CA HIS A 99 -1.25 -7.55 4.68
C HIS A 99 0.09 -7.53 5.43
N CYS A 100 1.20 -7.86 4.76
CA CYS A 100 2.55 -7.84 5.32
C CYS A 100 2.97 -6.40 5.66
N VAL A 101 2.75 -5.46 4.75
CA VAL A 101 3.05 -4.04 5.00
C VAL A 101 2.19 -3.47 6.14
N THR A 102 0.94 -3.91 6.25
CA THR A 102 0.04 -3.49 7.35
C THR A 102 0.58 -3.96 8.70
N GLN A 103 1.03 -5.21 8.81
CA GLN A 103 1.68 -5.72 10.03
C GLN A 103 2.95 -4.93 10.37
N LEU A 104 3.78 -4.60 9.38
CA LEU A 104 4.97 -3.78 9.59
C LEU A 104 4.62 -2.38 10.09
N LEU A 105 3.57 -1.75 9.56
CA LEU A 105 3.08 -0.46 10.03
C LEU A 105 2.52 -0.51 11.45
N ASP A 106 1.87 -1.62 11.83
CA ASP A 106 1.39 -1.85 13.20
C ASP A 106 2.58 -1.98 14.18
N GLN A 107 3.67 -2.64 13.75
CA GLN A 107 4.88 -2.81 14.54
C GLN A 107 5.79 -1.56 14.57
N PHE A 108 5.70 -0.70 13.54
CA PHE A 108 6.59 0.46 13.35
C PHE A 108 6.67 1.34 14.59
N SER A 109 5.51 1.65 15.20
CA SER A 109 5.47 2.59 16.33
C SER A 109 6.26 2.08 17.53
N GLN A 110 6.15 0.79 17.83
CA GLN A 110 6.95 0.15 18.87
C GLN A 110 8.42 0.04 18.46
N ALA A 111 8.71 -0.31 17.21
CA ALA A 111 10.08 -0.42 16.71
C ALA A 111 10.83 0.92 16.81
N TRP A 112 10.21 2.00 16.36
CA TRP A 112 10.73 3.36 16.52
C TRP A 112 10.91 3.74 17.98
N PHE A 113 9.93 3.42 18.84
CA PHE A 113 10.04 3.63 20.30
C PHE A 113 11.10 2.73 20.96
N ASN A 114 11.56 1.68 20.30
CA ASN A 114 12.68 0.84 20.74
C ASN A 114 14.03 1.30 20.15
N GLY A 115 14.06 2.44 19.45
CA GLY A 115 15.30 3.06 18.96
C GLY A 115 15.71 2.61 17.57
N HIS A 116 14.83 1.92 16.83
CA HIS A 116 15.07 1.64 15.42
C HIS A 116 14.90 2.93 14.60
N ALA A 117 15.75 3.09 13.59
CA ALA A 117 15.82 4.27 12.73
C ALA A 117 15.56 3.97 11.25
N SER A 118 15.60 2.69 10.85
CA SER A 118 15.42 2.27 9.47
C SER A 118 14.74 0.89 9.37
N VAL A 119 14.42 0.48 8.14
CA VAL A 119 14.01 -0.90 7.79
C VAL A 119 15.00 -1.48 6.77
N ILE A 120 15.16 -2.80 6.76
CA ILE A 120 16.04 -3.51 5.82
C ILE A 120 15.17 -4.41 4.93
N HIS A 121 15.35 -4.27 3.62
CA HIS A 121 14.69 -5.14 2.64
C HIS A 121 15.51 -6.42 2.44
N PRO A 122 14.89 -7.62 2.40
CA PRO A 122 15.61 -8.90 2.33
C PRO A 122 16.44 -9.07 1.05
N LEU A 123 15.98 -8.55 -0.08
CA LEU A 123 16.76 -8.57 -1.34
C LEU A 123 17.97 -7.63 -1.33
N SER A 124 18.09 -6.80 -0.29
CA SER A 124 19.02 -5.69 -0.23
C SER A 124 19.46 -5.40 1.21
N PRO A 125 20.09 -6.39 1.88
CA PRO A 125 20.38 -6.32 3.31
C PRO A 125 21.37 -5.20 3.68
N THR A 126 22.11 -4.68 2.70
CA THR A 126 23.05 -3.57 2.86
C THR A 126 22.37 -2.21 2.90
N PHE A 127 21.12 -2.10 2.44
CA PHE A 127 20.41 -0.84 2.31
C PHE A 127 19.45 -0.62 3.48
N HIS A 128 19.76 0.41 4.28
CA HIS A 128 18.92 0.87 5.38
C HIS A 128 17.90 1.88 4.85
N LEU A 129 16.67 1.44 4.68
CA LEU A 129 15.60 2.25 4.11
C LEU A 129 14.91 3.12 5.18
N PRO A 130 14.51 4.36 4.87
CA PRO A 130 13.76 5.21 5.78
C PRO A 130 12.33 4.69 6.00
N PHE A 131 11.73 5.02 7.14
CA PHE A 131 10.40 4.51 7.52
C PHE A 131 9.26 4.88 6.57
N TRP A 132 9.36 6.00 5.85
CA TRP A 132 8.32 6.39 4.88
C TRP A 132 8.14 5.33 3.78
N VAL A 133 9.16 4.51 3.53
CA VAL A 133 9.08 3.39 2.57
C VAL A 133 7.95 2.42 2.93
N LEU A 134 7.63 2.23 4.22
CA LEU A 134 6.50 1.40 4.63
C LEU A 134 5.16 1.97 4.13
N SER A 135 4.99 3.30 4.18
CA SER A 135 3.79 3.95 3.65
C SER A 135 3.76 3.88 2.13
N TYR A 136 4.92 4.07 1.47
CA TYR A 136 5.04 3.92 0.03
C TYR A 136 4.66 2.51 -0.43
N TRP A 137 5.22 1.47 0.19
CA TRP A 137 4.86 0.07 -0.09
C TRP A 137 3.38 -0.16 0.13
N ARG A 138 2.76 0.38 1.19
CA ARG A 138 1.32 0.20 1.42
C ARG A 138 0.49 0.72 0.26
N GLU A 139 0.77 1.92 -0.22
CA GLU A 139 0.01 2.51 -1.33
C GLU A 139 0.22 1.74 -2.64
N ILE A 140 1.46 1.33 -2.96
CA ILE A 140 1.73 0.55 -4.18
C ILE A 140 1.14 -0.86 -4.08
N SER A 141 1.26 -1.56 -2.95
CA SER A 141 0.71 -2.91 -2.77
C SER A 141 -0.81 -2.90 -2.88
N ARG A 142 -1.48 -1.91 -2.25
CA ARG A 142 -2.93 -1.70 -2.42
C ARG A 142 -3.30 -1.50 -3.89
N THR A 143 -2.52 -0.70 -4.60
CA THR A 143 -2.77 -0.43 -6.02
C THR A 143 -2.58 -1.67 -6.90
N LEU A 144 -1.55 -2.47 -6.62
CA LEU A 144 -1.30 -3.73 -7.34
C LEU A 144 -2.40 -4.75 -7.08
N GLU A 145 -2.85 -4.92 -5.83
CA GLU A 145 -3.95 -5.83 -5.48
C GLU A 145 -5.29 -5.39 -6.14
N ALA A 146 -5.58 -4.08 -6.12
CA ALA A 146 -6.74 -3.52 -6.82
C ALA A 146 -6.64 -3.76 -8.34
N ARG A 147 -5.46 -3.54 -8.94
CA ARG A 147 -5.23 -3.80 -10.37
C ARG A 147 -5.48 -5.26 -10.73
N LEU A 148 -4.97 -6.21 -9.94
CA LEU A 148 -5.22 -7.65 -10.16
C LEU A 148 -6.71 -7.99 -10.10
N THR A 149 -7.45 -7.37 -9.17
CA THR A 149 -8.91 -7.52 -9.04
C THR A 149 -9.62 -6.98 -10.28
N TRP A 150 -9.24 -5.80 -10.74
CA TRP A 150 -9.81 -5.18 -11.94
C TRP A 150 -9.47 -5.92 -13.23
N ILE A 151 -8.24 -6.47 -13.36
CA ILE A 151 -7.87 -7.35 -14.48
C ILE A 151 -8.80 -8.56 -14.52
N SER A 152 -9.01 -9.21 -13.37
CA SER A 152 -9.87 -10.39 -13.28
C SER A 152 -11.32 -10.08 -13.67
N ALA A 153 -11.85 -8.93 -13.25
CA ALA A 153 -13.18 -8.46 -13.62
C ALA A 153 -13.29 -8.13 -15.11
N HIS A 154 -12.31 -7.43 -15.66
CA HIS A 154 -12.23 -7.08 -17.07
C HIS A 154 -12.16 -8.35 -17.95
N ASP A 155 -11.28 -9.30 -17.61
CA ASP A 155 -11.15 -10.57 -18.34
C ASP A 155 -12.43 -11.41 -18.26
N TRP A 156 -13.15 -11.35 -17.13
CA TRP A 156 -14.44 -12.01 -17.00
C TRP A 156 -15.49 -11.42 -17.95
N VAL A 157 -15.55 -10.08 -18.09
CA VAL A 157 -16.43 -9.39 -19.04
C VAL A 157 -16.07 -9.78 -20.48
N LEU A 158 -14.78 -9.78 -20.82
CA LEU A 158 -14.33 -10.13 -22.17
C LEU A 158 -14.62 -11.59 -22.53
N ARG A 159 -14.40 -12.55 -21.62
CA ARG A 159 -14.73 -13.96 -21.87
C ARG A 159 -16.20 -14.17 -22.18
N ARG A 160 -17.09 -13.33 -21.65
CA ARG A 160 -18.52 -13.40 -21.99
C ARG A 160 -18.83 -13.00 -23.42
N LEU A 161 -18.01 -12.17 -24.05
CA LEU A 161 -18.12 -11.90 -25.49
C LEU A 161 -17.74 -13.12 -26.33
N GLU A 162 -16.85 -13.98 -25.82
CA GLU A 162 -16.35 -15.15 -26.56
C GLU A 162 -17.28 -16.36 -26.46
N ASP A 163 -17.98 -16.52 -25.33
CA ASP A 163 -18.84 -17.68 -25.03
C ASP A 163 -20.22 -17.62 -25.73
N GLU A 164 -20.68 -16.43 -26.16
CA GLU A 164 -21.98 -16.28 -26.81
C GLU A 164 -21.86 -16.52 -28.33
N ASP A 165 -22.06 -17.77 -28.74
CA ASP A 165 -22.19 -18.21 -30.15
C ASP A 165 -23.47 -17.64 -30.84
N ASP A 166 -24.40 -17.08 -30.06
CA ASP A 166 -25.61 -16.44 -30.55
C ASP A 166 -25.45 -14.92 -30.53
N ASN A 167 -25.65 -14.32 -31.69
CA ASN A 167 -25.49 -12.90 -32.03
C ASN A 167 -26.56 -12.02 -31.33
N ASP A 168 -26.67 -12.08 -29.99
CA ASP A 168 -27.58 -11.26 -29.20
C ASP A 168 -27.01 -9.85 -29.06
N CYS A 169 -27.41 -8.96 -29.98
CA CYS A 169 -27.02 -7.55 -29.95
C CYS A 169 -27.36 -6.85 -28.62
N ALA A 170 -28.30 -7.37 -27.82
CA ALA A 170 -28.59 -6.78 -26.52
C ALA A 170 -27.45 -7.02 -25.52
N PHE A 171 -26.76 -8.16 -25.60
CA PHE A 171 -25.68 -8.52 -24.68
C PHE A 171 -24.40 -7.74 -24.99
N GLU A 172 -24.04 -7.60 -26.27
CA GLU A 172 -22.93 -6.74 -26.71
C GLU A 172 -23.08 -5.31 -26.18
N SER A 173 -24.29 -4.75 -26.27
CA SER A 173 -24.58 -3.40 -25.75
C SER A 173 -24.37 -3.27 -24.25
N VAL A 174 -24.62 -4.33 -23.46
CA VAL A 174 -24.39 -4.32 -22.00
C VAL A 174 -22.90 -4.35 -21.71
N ILE A 175 -22.12 -5.11 -22.47
CA ILE A 175 -20.67 -5.17 -22.29
C ILE A 175 -20.02 -3.83 -22.64
N ASP A 176 -20.41 -3.22 -23.75
CA ASP A 176 -19.96 -1.87 -24.11
C ASP A 176 -20.31 -0.84 -23.03
N GLU A 177 -21.49 -0.93 -22.43
CA GLU A 177 -21.88 -0.07 -21.30
C GLU A 177 -20.98 -0.30 -20.07
N VAL A 178 -20.69 -1.56 -19.71
CA VAL A 178 -19.80 -1.89 -18.59
C VAL A 178 -18.38 -1.37 -18.83
N LEU A 179 -17.83 -1.56 -20.02
CA LEU A 179 -16.51 -1.05 -20.38
C LEU A 179 -16.47 0.49 -20.40
N SER A 180 -17.55 1.14 -20.85
CA SER A 180 -17.71 2.59 -20.76
C SER A 180 -17.73 3.07 -19.31
N VAL A 181 -18.35 2.32 -18.38
CA VAL A 181 -18.29 2.61 -16.94
C VAL A 181 -16.85 2.50 -16.43
N PHE A 182 -16.08 1.48 -16.82
CA PHE A 182 -14.67 1.33 -16.38
C PHE A 182 -13.77 2.49 -16.82
N GLU A 183 -14.09 3.14 -17.94
CA GLU A 183 -13.36 4.31 -18.43
C GLU A 183 -13.49 5.52 -17.50
N HIS A 184 -14.60 5.64 -16.79
CA HIS A 184 -14.93 6.80 -15.94
C HIS A 184 -14.89 6.49 -14.45
N LEU A 185 -14.98 5.22 -14.06
CA LEU A 185 -15.03 4.79 -12.68
C LEU A 185 -13.63 4.89 -12.03
N PRO A 186 -13.47 5.65 -10.94
CA PRO A 186 -12.22 5.65 -10.19
C PRO A 186 -11.91 4.26 -9.64
N TRP A 187 -10.66 3.80 -9.73
CA TRP A 187 -10.30 2.44 -9.33
C TRP A 187 -10.44 2.18 -7.83
N ASP A 188 -10.37 3.23 -7.01
CA ASP A 188 -10.39 3.18 -5.54
C ASP A 188 -11.70 3.69 -4.94
N VAL A 189 -12.83 3.45 -5.62
CA VAL A 189 -14.15 3.86 -5.13
C VAL A 189 -14.87 2.71 -4.43
N GLU A 190 -15.46 3.01 -3.27
CA GLU A 190 -16.39 2.10 -2.61
C GLU A 190 -17.69 2.01 -3.43
N LEU A 191 -17.85 0.92 -4.19
CA LEU A 191 -19.09 0.64 -4.90
C LEU A 191 -20.19 0.19 -3.92
N LYS A 192 -21.11 1.10 -3.60
CA LYS A 192 -22.33 0.79 -2.84
C LYS A 192 -23.40 0.31 -3.82
N GLY A 193 -23.61 -1.00 -3.97
CA GLY A 193 -24.57 -1.45 -4.97
C GLY A 193 -24.98 -2.91 -5.03
N PHE A 194 -24.20 -3.85 -4.50
CA PHE A 194 -24.60 -5.26 -4.44
C PHE A 194 -24.71 -5.68 -2.97
N GLY A 195 -25.89 -6.17 -2.59
CA GLY A 195 -26.38 -6.18 -1.21
C GLY A 195 -25.43 -6.75 -0.14
N ALA A 196 -25.66 -6.31 1.10
CA ALA A 196 -24.92 -6.60 2.35
C ALA A 196 -24.76 -8.09 2.75
N HIS A 197 -24.98 -9.03 1.83
CA HIS A 197 -24.66 -10.45 1.96
C HIS A 197 -23.67 -10.97 0.92
N ALA A 198 -23.35 -10.18 -0.11
CA ALA A 198 -22.13 -10.35 -0.88
C ALA A 198 -21.10 -9.40 -0.28
N ALA A 199 -20.50 -9.79 0.84
CA ALA A 199 -19.11 -9.41 0.99
C ALA A 199 -18.45 -9.81 -0.34
N LEU A 200 -17.61 -8.95 -0.91
CA LEU A 200 -16.55 -9.38 -1.81
C LEU A 200 -15.59 -10.29 -1.03
N VAL A 201 -16.10 -11.33 -0.35
CA VAL A 201 -15.51 -12.64 -0.47
C VAL A 201 -15.59 -12.89 -1.95
N VAL A 202 -14.47 -12.63 -2.59
CA VAL A 202 -14.03 -13.32 -3.78
C VAL A 202 -14.22 -14.82 -3.48
N VAL A 203 -15.42 -15.34 -3.70
CA VAL A 203 -15.68 -16.77 -3.74
C VAL A 203 -15.20 -17.19 -5.13
N PHE A 204 -13.88 -17.32 -5.27
CA PHE A 204 -13.28 -18.21 -6.27
C PHE A 204 -13.42 -19.65 -5.76
N ASP A 205 -14.65 -20.12 -5.56
CA ASP A 205 -14.91 -21.55 -5.43
C ASP A 205 -15.95 -21.95 -6.47
N LEU A 206 -15.56 -22.94 -7.27
CA LEU A 206 -16.26 -23.65 -8.36
C LEU A 206 -16.04 -23.10 -9.78
N ILE A 207 -14.82 -23.29 -10.31
CA ILE A 207 -14.56 -24.25 -11.41
C ILE A 207 -13.24 -24.98 -11.11
#